data_AF-A0A932NQV1-F1
#
_entry.id   AF-A0A932NQV1-F1
#
_cell.length_a   1.000
_cell.length_b   1.000
_cell.length_c   1.000
_cell.angle_alpha   90.00
_cell.angle_beta   90.00
_cell.angle_gamma   90.00
#
_symmetry.space_group_name_H-M   'P 1'
#
loop_
_entity.id
_entity.type
_entity.pdbx_description
1 polymer ?
#
loop_
_entity_poly.entity_id
_entity_poly.type
_entity_poly.pdbx_seq_one_letter_code
_entity_poly.pdbx_strand_id
1 'polypeptide(L)' 'MMAILTIHAIYEEGKLRPLEPLPLQEQERVLLQVIRQSAVQETAGILQGLNPEVVREVAEGDEFSVIT' A
#
# COMPACT_ATOMS: atom_id res chain seq x y z
N MET A 1 26.82 3.01 -4.16
CA MET A 1 26.12 2.98 -2.86
C MET A 1 24.68 3.37 -3.14
N MET A 2 23.70 2.59 -2.70
CA MET A 2 22.29 2.89 -2.95
C MET A 2 21.77 3.76 -1.80
N ALA A 3 21.40 5.01 -2.09
CA ALA A 3 20.81 5.91 -1.11
C ALA A 3 19.29 5.71 -1.12
N ILE A 4 18.70 5.47 0.05
CA ILE A 4 17.26 5.34 0.22
C ILE A 4 16.74 6.67 0.78
N LEU A 5 15.88 7.34 0.02
CA LEU A 5 15.18 8.56 0.44
C LEU A 5 13.72 8.21 0.73
N THR A 6 13.25 8.48 1.94
CA THR A 6 11.83 8.38 2.29
C THR A 6 11.14 9.70 1.98
N ILE A 7 10.12 9.66 1.12
CA ILE A 7 9.35 10.83 0.70
C ILE A 7 7.94 10.72 1.29
N HIS A 8 7.50 11.74 2.02
CA HIS A 8 6.11 11.87 2.43
C HIS A 8 5.31 12.60 1.34
N ALA A 9 4.20 12.00 0.92
CA ALA A 9 3.37 12.53 -0.15
C ALA A 9 1.89 12.20 0.09
N ILE A 10 1.01 13.02 -0.49
CA ILE A 10 -0.43 12.75 -0.55
C ILE A 10 -0.76 12.25 -1.96
N TYR A 11 -1.59 11.22 -2.05
CA TYR A 11 -2.16 10.78 -3.32
C TYR A 11 -3.49 11.49 -3.54
N GLU A 12 -3.53 12.44 -4.46
CA GLU A 12 -4.74 13.20 -4.79
C GLU A 12 -4.87 13.39 -6.31
N GLU A 13 -6.10 13.30 -6.82
CA GLU A 13 -6.41 13.45 -8.26
C GLU A 13 -5.57 12.52 -9.16
N GLY A 14 -5.29 11.31 -8.71
CA GLY A 14 -4.49 10.34 -9.45
C GLY A 14 -2.98 10.60 -9.44
N LYS A 15 -2.49 11.56 -8.65
CA LYS A 15 -1.07 11.97 -8.62
C LYS A 15 -0.50 11.87 -7.20
N LEU A 16 0.77 11.46 -7.09
CA LEU A 16 1.54 11.57 -5.85
C LEU A 16 2.12 12.98 -5.75
N ARG A 17 1.79 13.70 -4.68
CA ARG A 17 2.25 15.06 -4.41
C ARG A 17 3.10 15.08 -3.15
N PRO A 18 4.41 15.32 -3.26
CA PRO A 18 5.28 15.48 -2.10
C PRO A 18 4.79 16.60 -1.18
N LEU A 19 4.92 16.40 0.13
CA LEU A 19 4.61 17.45 1.11
C LEU A 19 5.67 18.57 1.11
N GLU A 20 6.89 18.24 0.67
CA GLU A 20 8.03 19.15 0.61
C GLU A 20 8.74 19.03 -0.76
N PRO A 21 9.44 20.08 -1.22
CA PRO A 21 10.27 20.00 -2.42
C PRO A 21 11.29 18.86 -2.33
N LEU A 22 11.39 18.06 -3.39
CA LEU A 22 12.29 16.92 -3.41
C LEU A 22 13.73 17.35 -3.71
N PRO A 23 14.73 16.83 -2.98
CA PRO A 23 16.14 17.07 -3.26
C PRO A 23 16.63 16.18 -4.42
N LEU A 24 15.92 16.21 -5.56
CA LEU A 24 16.24 15.46 -6.77
C LEU A 24 16.71 16.40 -7.87
N GLN A 25 17.48 15.86 -8.81
CA GLN A 25 17.90 16.58 -10.01
C GLN A 25 16.84 16.49 -11.12
N GLU A 26 16.86 17.45 -12.03
CA GLU A 26 16.06 17.37 -13.25
C GLU A 26 16.35 16.08 -14.02
N GLN A 27 15.28 15.39 -14.45
CA GLN A 27 15.32 14.09 -15.15
C GLN A 27 15.92 12.92 -14.34
N GLU A 28 16.08 13.07 -13.02
CA GLU A 28 16.51 11.97 -12.17
C GLU A 28 15.46 10.84 -12.15
N ARG A 29 15.90 9.60 -12.40
CA ARG A 29 15.03 8.42 -12.42
C ARG A 29 14.98 7.81 -11.03
N VAL A 30 13.79 7.71 -10.46
CA VAL A 30 13.55 7.11 -9.15
C VAL A 30 12.81 5.78 -9.26
N LEU A 31 13.05 4.88 -8.30
CA LEU A 31 12.23 3.70 -8.08
C LEU A 31 11.18 4.03 -7.03
N LEU A 32 9.91 3.73 -7.31
CA LEU A 32 8.82 3.97 -6.38
C LEU A 32 8.27 2.66 -5.86
N GLN A 33 8.27 2.50 -4.53
CA GLN A 33 7.70 1.34 -3.86
C GLN A 33 6.42 1.77 -3.12
N VAL A 34 5.28 1.20 -3.51
CA VAL A 34 4.00 1.43 -2.83
C VAL A 34 3.74 0.24 -1.90
N ILE A 35 3.70 0.49 -0.60
CA ILE A 35 3.35 -0.51 0.41
C ILE A 35 1.95 -0.17 0.90
N ARG A 36 0.99 -1.07 0.65
CA ARG A 36 -0.36 -0.98 1.21
C ARG A 36 -0.46 -1.97 2.35
N GLN A 37 -0.90 -1.52 3.52
CA GLN A 37 -1.34 -2.45 4.55
C GLN A 37 -2.67 -3.04 4.06
N SER A 38 -2.71 -4.36 3.84
CA SER A 38 -3.99 -5.03 3.60
C SER A 38 -4.78 -5.03 4.91
N ALA A 39 -6.11 -4.87 4.84
CA ALA A 39 -7.01 -4.92 6.01
C ALA A 39 -6.89 -6.21 6.84
N VAL A 40 -6.18 -7.21 6.32
CA VAL A 40 -5.87 -8.48 6.98
C VAL A 40 -4.92 -8.29 8.18
N GLN A 41 -4.09 -7.25 8.21
CA GLN A 41 -3.18 -7.02 9.35
C GLN A 41 -3.88 -6.50 10.61
N GLU A 42 -5.02 -5.82 10.48
CA GLU A 42 -5.83 -5.41 11.64
C GLU A 42 -6.67 -6.57 12.21
N THR A 43 -7.05 -7.55 11.38
CA THR A 43 -7.88 -8.71 11.77
C THR A 43 -7.09 -9.98 12.07
N ALA A 44 -5.80 -10.04 11.74
CA ALA A 44 -4.92 -11.17 12.08
C ALA A 44 -4.83 -11.43 13.60
N GLY A 45 -5.06 -10.42 14.43
CA GLY A 45 -5.18 -10.59 15.88
C GLY A 45 -6.46 -11.30 16.32
N ILE A 46 -7.52 -11.28 15.50
CA ILE A 46 -8.86 -11.82 15.82
C ILE A 46 -9.05 -13.23 15.23
N LEU A 47 -8.37 -13.57 14.13
CA LEU A 47 -8.55 -14.83 13.39
C LEU A 47 -7.46 -15.89 13.67
N GLN A 48 -7.00 -16.01 14.92
CA GLN A 48 -6.07 -17.07 15.34
C GLN A 48 -6.78 -18.43 15.35
N GLY A 49 -6.90 -19.08 14.19
CA GLY A 49 -7.47 -20.42 14.10
C GLY A 49 -7.93 -20.86 12.70
N LEU A 50 -7.95 -19.95 11.73
CA LEU A 50 -8.34 -20.27 10.35
C LEU A 50 -7.12 -20.27 9.44
N ASN A 51 -7.11 -21.19 8.47
CA ASN A 51 -6.04 -21.30 7.48
C ASN A 51 -5.92 -19.96 6.72
N PRO A 52 -4.72 -19.33 6.67
CA PRO A 52 -4.50 -18.06 5.98
C PRO A 52 -4.98 -18.03 4.52
N GLU A 53 -4.94 -19.16 3.82
CA GLU A 53 -5.42 -19.25 2.44
C GLU A 53 -6.94 -19.13 2.34
N VAL A 54 -7.66 -19.72 3.30
CA VAL A 54 -9.13 -19.63 3.39
C VAL A 54 -9.58 -18.22 3.74
N VAL A 55 -8.86 -17.55 4.65
CA VAL A 55 -9.14 -16.15 5.01
C VAL A 55 -8.95 -15.23 3.81
N ARG A 56 -7.91 -15.47 3.02
CA ARG A 56 -7.64 -14.70 1.80
C ARG A 56 -8.69 -14.92 0.73
N GLU A 57 -9.12 -16.16 0.47
CA GLU A 57 -10.17 -16.45 -0.51
C GLU A 57 -11.52 -15.83 -0.12
N VAL A 58 -11.87 -15.78 1.16
CA VAL A 58 -13.12 -15.16 1.62
C VAL A 58 -13.07 -13.63 1.56
N ALA A 59 -11.91 -13.02 1.84
CA ALA A 59 -11.75 -11.56 1.84
C ALA A 59 -11.55 -10.98 0.43
N GLU A 60 -10.91 -11.72 -0.47
CA GLU A 60 -10.63 -11.32 -1.85
C GLU A 60 -11.65 -11.90 -2.85
N GLY A 61 -12.55 -12.78 -2.40
CA GLY A 61 -13.59 -13.38 -3.21
C GLY A 61 -14.70 -12.39 -3.54
N ASP A 62 -14.93 -12.16 -4.83
CA ASP A 62 -15.96 -11.26 -5.39
C ASP A 62 -17.39 -11.52 -4.87
N GLU A 63 -17.64 -12.65 -4.20
CA GLU A 63 -18.96 -13.01 -3.66
C GLU A 63 -19.41 -12.12 -2.48
N PHE A 64 -18.48 -11.38 -1.84
CA PHE A 64 -18.79 -10.41 -0.79
C PHE A 64 -18.46 -8.96 -1.16
N SER A 65 -18.34 -8.66 -2.46
CA SER A 65 -18.29 -7.28 -2.96
C SER A 65 -19.69 -6.63 -2.90
N VAL A 66 -20.20 -6.46 -1.67
CA VAL A 66 -21.13 -5.39 -1.34
C VAL A 66 -20.19 -4.32 -0.81
N ILE A 67 -19.79 -3.35 -1.63
CA ILE A 67 -20.37 -2.01 -1.67
C ILE A 67 -19.84 -1.33 -2.95
N THR A 68 -20.79 -0.85 -3.76
CA THR A 68 -20.66 0.11 -4.87
C THR A 68 -19.91 1.38 -4.49
#